data_AF-A0A0Q4SP97-F1
#
_entry.id   AF-A0A0Q4SP97-F1
#
_cell.length_a   1.000
_cell.length_b   1.000
_cell.length_c   1.000
_cell.angle_alpha   90.00
_cell.angle_beta   90.00
_cell.angle_gamma   90.00
#
_symmetry.space_group_name_H-M   'P 1'
#
loop_
_entity.id
_entity.type
_entity.pdbx_description
1 polymer ?
#
loop_
_entity_poly.entity_id
_entity_poly.type
_entity_poly.pdbx_seq_one_letter_code
_entity_poly.pdbx_strand_id
1 'polypeptide(L)'
;MESNATTNEDLNLYEKAENYTKTSLELLKLKTVSAVADVLSTLTSRIAVGAVVAFFTLFLNIGISLWLGKVLGEYYYGFFIVALFYLIVAVLMHTLQHKIIKTPIGNMIISSILKETKKDIKTDLNN
;
A
#
# COMPACT_ATOMS: atom_id res chain seq x y z
N MET A 1 33.42 50.35 32.77
CA MET A 1 32.22 49.69 33.35
C MET A 1 31.26 49.44 32.20
N GLU A 2 31.38 48.32 31.46
CA GLU A 2 30.56 48.04 30.25
C GLU A 2 30.35 46.51 30.03
N SER A 3 30.00 45.74 31.07
CA SER A 3 29.92 44.26 30.97
C SER A 3 28.55 43.64 31.29
N ASN A 4 27.53 44.44 31.59
CA ASN A 4 26.28 43.98 32.18
C ASN A 4 25.03 44.25 31.33
N ALA A 5 25.19 44.71 30.08
CA ALA A 5 24.08 44.90 29.14
C ALA A 5 23.93 43.73 28.14
N THR A 6 25.04 43.16 27.67
CA THR A 6 25.07 42.09 26.64
C THR A 6 24.58 40.74 27.17
N THR A 7 24.92 40.38 28.41
CA THR A 7 24.53 39.10 29.02
C THR A 7 23.01 38.92 29.12
N ASN A 8 22.27 40.00 29.38
CA ASN A 8 20.82 39.94 29.61
C ASN A 8 20.06 39.73 28.29
N GLU A 9 20.58 40.29 27.21
CA GLU A 9 19.99 40.14 25.88
C GLU A 9 20.23 38.71 25.40
N ASP A 10 21.47 38.21 25.40
CA ASP A 10 21.78 36.83 24.99
C ASP A 10 20.97 35.78 25.78
N LEU A 11 20.78 35.98 27.08
CA LEU A 11 19.92 35.13 27.92
C LEU A 11 18.45 35.15 27.49
N ASN A 12 17.92 36.33 27.12
CA ASN A 12 16.53 36.48 26.69
C ASN A 12 16.30 35.85 25.30
N LEU A 13 17.28 35.96 24.39
CA LEU A 13 17.23 35.28 23.10
C LEU A 13 17.31 33.76 23.25
N TYR A 14 18.16 33.27 24.15
CA TYR A 14 18.28 31.84 24.46
C TYR A 14 16.99 31.30 25.10
N GLU A 15 16.41 32.01 26.07
CA GLU A 15 15.16 31.63 26.73
C GLU A 15 13.97 31.63 25.77
N LYS A 16 13.92 32.60 24.84
CA LYS A 16 12.91 32.65 23.80
C LYS A 16 13.10 31.52 22.78
N ALA A 17 14.34 31.21 22.39
CA ALA A 17 14.67 30.07 21.53
C ALA A 17 14.32 28.73 22.20
N GLU A 18 14.60 28.57 23.49
CA GLU A 18 14.25 27.39 24.27
C GLU A 18 12.74 27.22 24.37
N ASN A 19 12.00 28.29 24.67
CA ASN A 19 10.54 28.25 24.70
C ASN A 19 9.94 27.94 23.31
N TYR A 20 10.46 28.55 22.24
CA TYR A 20 10.03 28.22 20.87
C TYR A 20 10.30 26.75 20.53
N THR A 21 11.44 26.21 20.96
CA THR A 21 11.82 24.81 20.72
C THR A 21 10.95 23.86 21.55
N LYS A 22 10.67 24.19 22.82
CA LYS A 22 9.73 23.45 23.68
C LYS A 22 8.33 23.44 23.09
N THR A 23 7.80 24.60 22.68
CA THR A 23 6.49 24.70 22.05
C THR A 23 6.44 23.94 20.72
N SER A 24 7.50 24.04 19.90
CA SER A 24 7.57 23.30 18.63
C SER A 24 7.62 21.79 18.85
N LEU A 25 8.35 21.31 19.87
CA LEU A 25 8.38 19.90 20.28
C LEU A 25 7.05 19.43 20.85
N GLU A 26 6.38 20.26 21.66
CA GLU A 26 5.08 19.94 22.24
C GLU A 26 4.00 19.84 21.16
N LEU A 27 3.99 20.78 20.21
CA LEU A 27 3.12 20.73 19.03
C LEU A 27 3.41 19.52 18.15
N LEU A 28 4.69 19.20 17.91
CA LEU A 28 5.08 18.01 17.15
C LEU A 28 4.63 16.73 17.85
N LYS A 29 4.83 16.63 19.16
CA LYS A 29 4.39 15.48 19.97
C LYS A 29 2.88 15.31 19.88
N LEU A 30 2.11 16.37 20.07
CA LEU A 30 0.66 16.33 20.02
C LEU A 30 0.16 15.94 18.62
N LYS A 31 0.71 16.57 17.57
CA LYS A 31 0.36 16.30 16.18
C LYS A 31 0.75 14.88 15.74
N THR A 32 1.87 14.36 16.25
CA THR A 32 2.29 12.99 15.99
C THR A 32 1.34 12.00 16.66
N VAL A 33 0.99 12.23 17.93
CA VAL A 33 0.03 11.39 18.65
C VAL A 33 -1.34 11.42 17.98
N SER A 34 -1.83 12.60 17.59
CA SER A 34 -3.14 12.71 16.92
C SER A 34 -3.13 12.05 15.54
N ALA A 35 -2.09 12.26 14.73
CA ALA A 35 -1.97 11.61 13.42
C ALA A 35 -1.87 10.09 13.54
N VAL A 36 -1.10 9.58 14.51
CA VAL A 36 -1.01 8.15 14.78
C VAL A 36 -2.35 7.61 15.27
N ALA A 37 -3.05 8.33 16.14
CA ALA A 37 -4.38 7.94 16.62
C ALA A 37 -5.41 7.89 15.47
N ASP A 38 -5.42 8.87 14.57
CA ASP A 38 -6.32 8.90 13.41
C ASP A 38 -6.02 7.75 12.43
N VAL A 39 -4.74 7.48 12.16
CA VAL A 39 -4.31 6.35 11.33
C VAL A 39 -4.69 5.03 12.00
N LEU A 40 -4.42 4.86 13.30
CA LEU A 40 -4.79 3.65 14.03
C LEU A 40 -6.31 3.47 14.09
N SER A 41 -7.07 4.54 14.28
CA SER A 41 -8.53 4.48 14.37
C SER A 41 -9.16 4.05 13.04
N THR A 42 -8.70 4.64 11.93
CA THR A 42 -9.13 4.24 10.58
C THR A 42 -8.65 2.84 10.19
N LEU A 43 -7.42 2.48 10.56
CA LEU A 43 -6.83 1.18 10.25
C LEU A 43 -7.46 0.07 11.11
N THR A 44 -7.79 0.33 12.38
CA THR A 44 -8.44 -0.65 13.26
C THR A 44 -9.78 -1.10 12.70
N SER A 45 -10.61 -0.16 12.23
CA SER A 45 -11.88 -0.48 11.58
C SER A 45 -11.67 -1.30 10.31
N ARG A 46 -10.71 -0.91 9.45
CA ARG A 46 -10.40 -1.64 8.21
C ARG A 46 -9.80 -3.02 8.45
N ILE A 47 -8.91 -3.16 9.45
CA ILE A 47 -8.33 -4.43 9.86
C ILE A 47 -9.40 -5.32 10.45
N ALA A 48 -10.31 -4.82 11.27
CA ALA A 48 -11.40 -5.62 11.83
C ALA A 48 -12.26 -6.23 10.71
N VAL A 49 -12.68 -5.43 9.74
CA VAL A 49 -13.43 -5.93 8.56
C VAL A 49 -12.58 -6.88 7.72
N GLY A 50 -11.32 -6.52 7.45
CA GLY A 50 -10.38 -7.35 6.70
C GLY A 50 -10.11 -8.69 7.37
N ALA A 51 -10.02 -8.72 8.71
CA ALA A 51 -9.82 -9.92 9.50
C ALA A 51 -11.03 -10.84 9.42
N VAL A 52 -12.25 -10.31 9.51
CA VAL A 52 -13.47 -11.12 9.33
C VAL A 52 -13.49 -11.75 7.93
N VAL A 53 -13.21 -10.97 6.87
CA VAL A 53 -13.16 -11.49 5.49
C VAL A 53 -12.05 -12.51 5.31
N ALA A 54 -10.87 -12.26 5.90
CA ALA A 54 -9.73 -13.17 5.85
C ALA A 54 -10.05 -14.49 6.56
N PHE A 55 -10.61 -14.45 7.77
CA PHE A 55 -11.03 -15.65 8.48
C PHE A 55 -12.14 -16.40 7.76
N PHE A 56 -13.14 -15.70 7.24
CA PHE A 56 -14.18 -16.32 6.42
C PHE A 56 -13.59 -17.07 5.23
N THR A 57 -12.70 -16.43 4.48
CA THR A 57 -12.03 -17.03 3.31
C THR A 57 -11.13 -18.19 3.70
N LEU A 58 -10.44 -18.09 4.84
CA LEU A 58 -9.57 -19.13 5.39
C LEU A 58 -10.39 -20.37 5.77
N PHE A 59 -11.46 -20.19 6.55
CA PHE A 59 -12.34 -21.29 6.93
C PHE A 59 -13.04 -21.91 5.72
N LEU A 60 -13.41 -21.10 4.72
CA LEU A 60 -13.98 -21.61 3.48
C LEU A 60 -12.99 -22.50 2.73
N ASN A 61 -11.73 -22.07 2.59
CA ASN A 61 -10.66 -22.89 1.97
C ASN A 61 -10.42 -24.20 2.75
N ILE A 62 -10.34 -24.13 4.07
CA ILE A 62 -10.14 -25.31 4.92
C ILE A 62 -11.36 -26.24 4.82
N GLY A 63 -12.58 -25.69 4.80
CA GLY A 63 -13.82 -26.45 4.65
C GLY A 63 -13.91 -27.17 3.31
N ILE A 64 -13.55 -26.50 2.20
CA ILE A 64 -13.48 -27.10 0.87
C ILE A 64 -12.44 -28.23 0.85
N SER A 65 -11.26 -28.00 1.45
CA SER A 65 -10.21 -29.01 1.57
C SER A 65 -10.67 -30.24 2.35
N LEU A 66 -11.31 -30.05 3.51
CA LEU A 66 -11.84 -31.14 4.34
C LEU A 66 -12.98 -31.88 3.66
N TRP A 67 -13.87 -31.18 2.93
CA TRP A 67 -14.95 -31.80 2.19
C TRP A 67 -14.42 -32.67 1.04
N LEU A 68 -13.46 -32.16 0.27
CA LEU A 68 -12.72 -32.95 -0.72
C LEU A 68 -12.03 -34.14 -0.06
N GLY A 69 -11.31 -33.91 1.05
CA GLY A 69 -10.62 -34.97 1.78
C GLY A 69 -11.58 -36.07 2.28
N LYS A 70 -12.78 -35.71 2.72
CA LYS A 70 -13.81 -36.67 3.13
C LYS A 70 -14.35 -37.49 1.96
N VAL A 71 -14.55 -36.89 0.78
CA VAL A 71 -14.98 -37.62 -0.43
C VAL A 71 -13.87 -38.58 -0.90
N LEU A 72 -12.61 -38.21 -0.72
CA LEU A 72 -11.44 -39.04 -1.05
C LEU A 72 -11.05 -40.05 0.04
N GLY A 73 -11.79 -40.12 1.15
CA GLY A 73 -11.59 -41.10 2.23
C GLY A 73 -10.59 -40.66 3.30
N GLU A 74 -9.60 -39.83 2.98
CA GLU A 74 -8.60 -39.33 3.95
C GLU A 74 -8.38 -37.82 3.80
N TYR A 75 -8.34 -37.10 4.93
CA TYR A 75 -8.19 -35.64 4.95
C TYR A 75 -6.91 -35.13 4.28
N TYR A 76 -5.83 -35.93 4.32
CA TYR A 76 -4.54 -35.60 3.70
C TYR A 76 -4.65 -35.42 2.17
N TYR A 77 -5.51 -36.20 1.50
CA TYR A 77 -5.69 -36.07 0.05
C TYR A 77 -6.42 -34.78 -0.34
N GLY A 78 -7.31 -34.28 0.52
CA GLY A 78 -8.01 -33.01 0.31
C GLY A 78 -7.04 -31.83 0.22
N PHE A 79 -6.11 -31.74 1.18
CA PHE A 79 -5.07 -30.72 1.16
C PHE A 79 -4.12 -30.90 -0.03
N PHE A 80 -3.76 -32.13 -0.39
CA PHE A 80 -2.85 -32.40 -1.50
C PHE A 80 -3.43 -31.98 -2.86
N ILE A 81 -4.72 -32.24 -3.10
CA ILE A 81 -5.41 -31.82 -4.32
C ILE A 81 -5.55 -30.31 -4.40
N VAL A 82 -5.90 -29.65 -3.29
CA VAL A 82 -5.99 -28.19 -3.25
C VAL A 82 -4.62 -27.55 -3.48
N ALA A 83 -3.56 -28.09 -2.90
CA ALA A 83 -2.19 -27.64 -3.14
C ALA A 83 -1.76 -27.84 -4.61
N LEU A 84 -2.06 -29.00 -5.20
CA LEU A 84 -1.76 -29.28 -6.60
C LEU A 84 -2.54 -28.36 -7.54
N PHE A 85 -3.81 -28.09 -7.23
CA PHE A 85 -4.65 -27.14 -7.96
C PHE A 85 -4.04 -25.73 -7.91
N TYR A 86 -3.66 -25.24 -6.72
CA TYR A 86 -2.99 -23.93 -6.60
C TYR A 86 -1.66 -23.87 -7.35
N LEU A 87 -0.89 -24.96 -7.36
CA LEU A 87 0.35 -25.05 -8.13
C LEU A 87 0.09 -24.99 -9.64
N ILE A 88 -0.92 -25.72 -10.14
CA ILE A 88 -1.33 -25.66 -11.54
C ILE A 88 -1.77 -24.25 -11.91
N VAL A 89 -2.60 -23.60 -11.08
CA VAL A 89 -3.03 -22.21 -11.29
C VAL A 89 -1.83 -21.26 -11.32
N ALA A 90 -0.85 -21.42 -10.42
CA ALA A 90 0.35 -20.58 -10.40
C ALA A 90 1.20 -20.75 -11.68
N VAL A 91 1.38 -21.99 -12.15
CA VAL A 91 2.09 -22.29 -13.40
C VAL A 91 1.34 -21.72 -14.61
N LEU A 92 0.02 -21.90 -14.65
CA LEU A 92 -0.83 -21.36 -15.69
C LEU A 92 -0.74 -19.83 -15.70
N MET A 93 -0.82 -19.20 -14.52
CA MET A 93 -0.73 -17.76 -14.35
C MET A 93 0.64 -17.24 -14.78
N HIS A 94 1.75 -17.90 -14.45
CA HIS A 94 3.09 -17.54 -14.92
C HIS A 94 3.19 -17.58 -16.47
N THR A 95 2.59 -18.60 -17.09
CA THR A 95 2.58 -18.75 -18.56
C THR A 95 1.66 -17.73 -19.24
N LEU A 96 0.49 -17.47 -18.65
CA LEU A 96 -0.44 -16.43 -19.11
C LEU A 96 0.09 -15.03 -18.84
N GLN A 97 0.88 -14.79 -17.80
CA GLN A 97 1.45 -13.47 -17.49
C GLN A 97 2.27 -12.95 -18.67
N HIS A 98 3.00 -13.85 -19.35
CA HIS A 98 3.74 -13.51 -20.56
C HIS A 98 2.84 -13.10 -21.74
N LYS A 99 1.59 -13.61 -21.81
CA LYS A 99 0.66 -13.42 -22.93
C LYS A 99 -0.46 -12.41 -22.65
N ILE A 100 -0.81 -12.19 -21.38
CA ILE A 100 -1.89 -11.30 -20.91
C ILE A 100 -1.32 -9.94 -20.51
N ILE A 101 -0.11 -9.84 -19.95
CA ILE A 101 0.44 -8.54 -19.50
C ILE A 101 1.30 -7.90 -20.60
N LYS A 102 2.19 -8.68 -21.21
CA LYS A 102 3.17 -8.14 -22.17
C LYS A 102 2.52 -7.62 -23.46
N THR A 103 1.47 -8.30 -23.93
CA THR A 103 0.84 -8.05 -25.23
C THR A 103 -0.10 -6.84 -25.27
N PRO A 104 -1.08 -6.66 -24.36
CA PRO A 104 -1.97 -5.50 -24.40
C PRO A 104 -1.32 -4.22 -23.90
N ILE A 105 -0.40 -4.29 -22.91
CA ILE A 105 0.32 -3.10 -22.43
C ILE A 105 1.22 -2.54 -23.53
N GLY A 106 1.95 -3.41 -24.25
CA GLY A 106 2.75 -2.98 -25.40
C GLY A 106 1.89 -2.34 -26.50
N ASN A 107 0.75 -2.95 -26.85
CA ASN A 107 -0.13 -2.43 -27.90
C ASN A 107 -0.80 -1.11 -27.49
N MET A 108 -1.16 -0.95 -26.21
CA MET A 108 -1.74 0.29 -25.68
C MET A 108 -0.72 1.44 -25.74
N ILE A 109 0.52 1.20 -25.29
CA ILE A 109 1.61 2.19 -25.35
C ILE A 109 1.91 2.59 -26.81
N ILE A 110 2.04 1.62 -27.71
CA ILE A 110 2.32 1.88 -29.14
C ILE A 110 1.17 2.66 -29.78
N SER A 111 -0.09 2.33 -29.46
CA SER A 111 -1.26 3.05 -29.99
C SER A 111 -1.35 4.49 -29.49
N SER A 112 -0.94 4.76 -28.24
CA SER A 112 -0.93 6.12 -27.69
C SER A 112 0.10 6.99 -28.39
N ILE A 113 1.33 6.48 -28.57
CA ILE A 113 2.41 7.22 -29.24
C ILE A 113 2.06 7.49 -30.71
N LEU A 114 1.60 6.48 -31.46
CA LEU A 114 1.19 6.65 -32.87
C LEU A 114 0.01 7.61 -33.03
N LYS A 115 -0.91 7.64 -32.07
CA LYS A 115 -2.07 8.56 -32.09
C LYS A 115 -1.65 10.00 -31.81
N GLU A 116 -0.70 10.22 -30.91
CA GLU A 116 -0.10 11.53 -30.65
C GLU A 116 0.55 12.09 -31.93
N THR A 117 1.46 11.32 -32.55
CA THR A 117 2.17 11.75 -33.77
C THR A 117 1.22 12.03 -34.96
N LYS A 118 0.12 11.29 -35.10
CA LYS A 118 -0.87 11.54 -36.16
C LYS A 118 -1.69 12.81 -35.92
N LYS A 119 -1.84 13.23 -34.66
CA LYS A 119 -2.56 14.45 -34.28
C LYS A 119 -1.72 15.70 -34.59
N ASP A 120 -0.42 15.64 -34.34
CA ASP A 120 0.50 16.74 -34.63
C ASP A 120 0.59 16.97 -36.15
N ILE A 121 0.84 15.92 -36.94
CA ILE A 121 0.92 16.01 -38.42
C ILE A 121 -0.37 16.60 -39.04
N LYS A 122 -1.55 16.30 -38.49
CA LYS A 122 -2.82 16.87 -38.97
C LYS A 122 -3.02 18.34 -38.61
N THR A 123 -2.37 18.80 -37.55
CA THR A 123 -2.41 20.20 -37.11
C THR A 123 -1.46 21.05 -37.97
N ASP A 124 -0.33 20.46 -38.41
CA ASP A 124 0.63 21.13 -39.31
C ASP A 124 0.16 21.23 -40.78
N LEU A 125 -0.82 20.40 -41.17
CA LEU A 125 -1.39 20.37 -42.52
C LEU A 125 -2.59 21.31 -42.71
N ASN A 126 -3.13 21.90 -41.64
CA ASN A 126 -4.33 22.76 -41.70
C ASN A 126 -4.06 24.25 -41.39
N ASN A 127 -2.80 24.61 -41.17
CA ASN A 127 -2.32 25.97 -40.90
C ASN A 127 -1.32 26.41 -41.98
#